data_AF-A0A2S8FR16-F1
#
_entry.id   AF-A0A2S8FR16-F1
#
_cell.length_a   1.000
_cell.length_b   1.000
_cell.length_c   1.000
_cell.angle_alpha   90.00
_cell.angle_beta   90.00
_cell.angle_gamma   90.00
#
_symmetry.space_group_name_H-M   'P 1'
#
loop_
_entity.id
_entity.type
_entity.pdbx_description
1 polymer ?
#
loop_
_entity_poly.entity_id
_entity_poly.type
_entity_poly.pdbx_seq_one_letter_code
_entity_poly.pdbx_strand_id
1 'polypeptide(L)'
;MKTVRTRSLFMGTALIPVSERRLGSRGSQLCSVSEDPPNSVVFPVIGEGKLESTMRICQAPEFGGRYQAGGLVLAVLVGAIIGCTSEPPQFDLNEVALRKTEITQDASLSLEYQIDPIAKILSENFGTPDDPKVPEFDYEELFPDLYEDPESLDEDEKAKLEVEQSSIKDLLKIDMLKMAAGPYGSEEDGSPRGLYRQHCVHCHGINGDGAGPTAAFLNPYPRDFRMGKFKWKSTKTGVPPTHDDLKRIIMNGAPGTAMPSFKLLPEEEVEALVQYVKYLTIRGESERNLLMEFSQLDAAVAKPAEKRNEEEKEYIKEMSPEELAEAKEDLKAEVEELTEYARMDFILPVYEKWRDAEPTEVPARPDWDLDESIAAGKVLFFGKGGCATCHGQSGLGDGQTAEMFYDDWTEDFFDPKAPDNLEEFLALGALPPRKLDPRNLRLGNFRGGRRPVDVYWRIKNGIEGAKMPAAAYDLQDEDVWHLVDFVLKGLPYDSLSQPSLHEQENIRLRN
;
A
#
# COMPACT_ATOMS: atom_id res chain seq x y z
N MET A 1 -0.17 -30.07 -32.27
CA MET A 1 0.77 -30.46 -33.35
C MET A 1 0.76 -29.35 -34.41
N LYS A 2 1.93 -29.01 -34.97
CA LYS A 2 2.24 -27.94 -35.95
C LYS A 2 2.55 -26.53 -35.38
N THR A 3 3.80 -26.45 -34.95
CA THR A 3 4.70 -25.29 -34.89
C THR A 3 4.85 -24.55 -36.23
N VAL A 4 4.84 -23.22 -36.20
CA VAL A 4 5.39 -22.36 -37.25
C VAL A 4 6.59 -21.60 -36.67
N ARG A 5 7.77 -21.85 -37.23
CA ARG A 5 9.03 -21.16 -36.96
C ARG A 5 9.20 -20.04 -37.97
N THR A 6 9.44 -18.83 -37.51
CA THR A 6 10.02 -17.74 -38.32
C THR A 6 11.36 -17.34 -37.73
N ARG A 7 12.42 -17.60 -38.51
CA ARG A 7 13.76 -17.04 -38.33
C ARG A 7 13.78 -15.68 -39.03
N SER A 8 14.29 -14.65 -38.39
CA SER A 8 14.81 -13.47 -39.09
C SER A 8 16.19 -13.10 -38.56
N LEU A 9 17.08 -12.81 -39.49
CA LEU A 9 18.48 -12.47 -39.31
C LEU A 9 18.60 -11.07 -38.69
N PHE A 10 19.55 -10.89 -37.78
CA PHE A 10 20.14 -9.57 -37.54
C PHE A 10 21.67 -9.63 -37.66
N MET A 11 22.16 -8.75 -38.52
CA MET A 11 23.56 -8.48 -38.84
C MET A 11 24.27 -7.76 -37.69
N GLY A 12 25.60 -7.91 -37.67
CA GLY A 12 26.46 -7.60 -36.55
C GLY A 12 26.64 -6.11 -36.25
N THR A 13 26.87 -5.85 -34.96
CA THR A 13 27.22 -4.55 -34.40
C THR A 13 28.74 -4.38 -34.40
N ALA A 14 29.22 -3.35 -35.08
CA ALA A 14 30.61 -2.93 -35.08
C ALA A 14 30.95 -2.14 -33.81
N LEU A 15 32.09 -2.47 -33.21
CA LEU A 15 32.71 -1.82 -32.06
C LEU A 15 33.30 -0.45 -32.46
N ILE A 16 33.00 0.59 -31.69
CA ILE A 16 33.69 1.90 -31.75
C ILE A 16 34.53 2.06 -30.47
N PRO A 17 35.84 2.39 -30.56
CA PRO A 17 36.72 2.46 -29.39
C PRO A 17 36.66 3.81 -28.66
N VAL A 18 36.78 3.71 -27.34
CA VAL A 18 36.98 4.79 -26.37
C VAL A 18 38.39 5.36 -26.53
N SER A 19 38.54 6.69 -26.65
CA SER A 19 39.83 7.37 -26.61
C SER A 19 40.08 8.01 -25.23
N GLU A 20 41.18 7.61 -24.62
CA GLU A 20 41.73 8.16 -23.38
C GLU A 20 42.20 9.61 -23.56
N ARG A 21 42.05 10.45 -22.52
CA ARG A 21 42.88 11.65 -22.36
C ARG A 21 43.40 11.74 -20.92
N ARG A 22 44.72 11.62 -20.80
CA ARG A 22 45.51 11.80 -19.57
C ARG A 22 45.88 13.27 -19.34
N LEU A 23 45.75 13.65 -18.06
CA LEU A 23 46.68 14.42 -17.20
C LEU A 23 47.21 15.79 -17.63
N GLY A 24 46.96 16.77 -16.77
CA GLY A 24 47.74 18.00 -16.61
C GLY A 24 47.73 18.47 -15.15
N SER A 25 48.81 18.17 -14.44
CA SER A 25 49.13 18.56 -13.06
C SER A 25 49.41 20.05 -12.87
N ARG A 26 49.12 20.62 -11.70
CA ARG A 26 49.98 21.64 -11.04
C ARG A 26 49.55 21.92 -9.58
N GLY A 27 50.53 21.83 -8.68
CA GLY A 27 50.79 22.86 -7.67
C GLY A 27 50.26 22.63 -6.25
N SER A 28 51.06 21.99 -5.41
CA SER A 28 50.97 21.97 -3.94
C SER A 28 51.58 23.23 -3.32
N GLN A 29 51.00 23.72 -2.22
CA GLN A 29 51.73 24.45 -1.17
C GLN A 29 51.05 24.21 0.19
N LEU A 30 51.84 23.70 1.13
CA LEU A 30 51.54 23.50 2.56
C LEU A 30 51.84 24.81 3.33
N CYS A 31 51.10 25.08 4.40
CA CYS A 31 51.63 25.40 5.75
C CYS A 31 50.53 25.66 6.81
N SER A 32 50.54 24.80 7.85
CA SER A 32 50.38 25.03 9.30
C SER A 32 49.28 25.92 9.94
N VAL A 33 48.41 25.22 10.70
CA VAL A 33 47.86 25.42 12.07
C VAL A 33 48.01 26.78 12.81
N SER A 34 46.88 27.32 13.32
CA SER A 34 46.77 27.92 14.66
C SER A 34 45.30 27.92 15.18
N GLU A 35 45.16 27.92 16.51
CA GLU A 35 43.99 27.60 17.37
C GLU A 35 42.93 28.74 17.52
N ASP A 36 41.63 28.36 17.56
CA ASP A 36 40.42 28.86 18.28
C ASP A 36 40.07 30.40 18.43
N PRO A 37 38.85 30.79 18.89
CA PRO A 37 37.63 31.11 18.10
C PRO A 37 37.16 32.60 18.33
N PRO A 38 36.09 33.17 17.70
CA PRO A 38 34.70 33.02 18.20
C PRO A 38 33.54 33.27 17.19
N ASN A 39 32.32 32.97 17.66
CA ASN A 39 30.96 33.35 17.24
C ASN A 39 30.70 34.42 16.15
N SER A 40 29.55 34.19 15.47
CA SER A 40 28.75 35.08 14.59
C SER A 40 29.37 35.30 13.19
N VAL A 41 28.66 35.35 12.07
CA VAL A 41 27.46 36.12 11.72
C VAL A 41 26.84 35.59 10.39
N VAL A 42 25.60 36.01 10.12
CA VAL A 42 24.91 36.29 8.82
C VAL A 42 24.43 35.13 7.93
N PHE A 43 23.11 35.06 7.77
CA PHE A 43 22.44 34.60 6.55
C PHE A 43 22.01 35.81 5.70
N PRO A 44 22.17 35.79 4.37
CA PRO A 44 21.69 36.86 3.51
C PRO A 44 20.20 36.70 3.21
N VAL A 45 19.46 37.80 3.35
CA VAL A 45 18.10 38.03 2.83
C VAL A 45 18.22 38.66 1.45
N ILE A 46 17.65 38.05 0.40
CA ILE A 46 16.89 38.59 -0.78
C ILE A 46 16.36 37.32 -1.51
N GLY A 47 15.10 37.13 -1.92
CA GLY A 47 14.05 38.06 -2.31
C GLY A 47 12.67 37.39 -2.42
N GLU A 48 11.67 38.26 -2.54
CA GLU A 48 10.25 38.03 -2.47
C GLU A 48 9.68 37.30 -3.71
N GLY A 49 8.78 36.35 -3.48
CA GLY A 49 7.94 35.71 -4.49
C GLY A 49 6.73 35.06 -3.82
N LYS A 50 5.55 35.64 -4.06
CA LYS A 50 4.25 35.37 -3.43
C LYS A 50 3.87 33.88 -3.32
N LEU A 51 3.50 33.46 -2.10
CA LEU A 51 2.57 32.35 -1.83
C LEU A 51 1.48 32.91 -0.92
N GLU A 52 0.34 33.27 -1.51
CA GLU A 52 -0.87 33.59 -0.75
C GLU A 52 -1.52 32.27 -0.31
N SER A 53 -1.11 31.78 0.87
CA SER A 53 -1.93 30.89 1.68
C SER A 53 -2.53 31.73 2.80
N THR A 54 -3.82 32.07 2.67
CA THR A 54 -4.57 32.76 3.72
C THR A 54 -4.98 31.77 4.80
N MET A 55 -4.05 31.44 5.68
CA MET A 55 -4.36 30.82 6.97
C MET A 55 -5.07 31.86 7.85
N ARG A 56 -6.41 31.88 7.84
CA ARG A 56 -7.20 32.72 8.75
C ARG A 56 -7.23 32.09 10.14
N ILE A 57 -6.28 32.48 10.97
CA ILE A 57 -6.36 32.28 12.42
C ILE A 57 -7.45 33.25 12.94
N CYS A 58 -8.56 32.70 13.43
CA CYS A 58 -9.60 33.48 14.10
C CYS A 58 -9.09 33.91 15.48
N GLN A 59 -8.59 35.15 15.59
CA GLN A 59 -8.41 35.81 16.89
C GLN A 59 -9.76 36.30 17.39
N ALA A 60 -10.15 35.86 18.60
CA ALA A 60 -11.30 36.39 19.31
C ALA A 60 -11.04 37.86 19.71
N PRO A 61 -12.03 38.78 19.61
CA PRO A 61 -11.85 40.15 20.05
C PRO A 61 -12.02 40.27 21.57
N GLU A 62 -11.04 40.88 22.24
CA GLU A 62 -11.15 41.30 23.63
C GLU A 62 -12.14 42.48 23.78
N PHE A 63 -13.16 42.31 24.62
CA PHE A 63 -14.08 43.37 25.01
C PHE A 63 -13.49 44.19 26.17
N GLY A 64 -13.02 45.40 25.88
CA GLY A 64 -12.67 46.43 26.87
C GLY A 64 -13.43 47.73 26.57
N GLY A 65 -14.48 48.02 27.35
CA GLY A 65 -15.36 49.18 27.12
C GLY A 65 -14.88 50.50 27.71
N ARG A 66 -15.49 51.62 27.23
CA ARG A 66 -16.06 52.75 28.01
C ARG A 66 -16.68 53.81 27.07
N TYR A 67 -17.97 54.09 27.28
CA TYR A 67 -18.82 55.30 27.06
C TYR A 67 -18.39 56.36 25.99
N GLN A 68 -19.23 56.92 25.11
CA GLN A 68 -20.52 57.62 25.32
C GLN A 68 -21.32 57.85 24.00
N ALA A 69 -22.65 57.95 24.17
CA ALA A 69 -23.61 58.82 23.46
C ALA A 69 -24.00 58.57 21.99
N GLY A 70 -25.28 58.19 21.81
CA GLY A 70 -26.22 58.90 20.94
C GLY A 70 -26.31 58.46 19.48
N GLY A 71 -27.33 57.66 19.15
CA GLY A 71 -27.73 57.43 17.76
C GLY A 71 -28.64 56.24 17.59
N LEU A 72 -29.94 56.50 17.56
CA LEU A 72 -30.99 55.52 17.26
C LEU A 72 -30.88 55.10 15.79
N VAL A 73 -30.34 53.92 15.50
CA VAL A 73 -30.51 53.25 14.20
C VAL A 73 -31.06 51.85 14.48
N LEU A 74 -32.32 51.67 14.09
CA LEU A 74 -33.04 50.40 14.13
C LEU A 74 -32.44 49.48 13.05
N ALA A 75 -31.35 48.77 13.38
CA ALA A 75 -30.80 47.73 12.53
C ALA A 75 -31.55 46.42 12.83
N VAL A 76 -32.41 46.01 11.88
CA VAL A 76 -32.98 44.66 11.82
C VAL A 76 -31.80 43.69 11.69
N LEU A 77 -31.44 43.03 12.80
CA LEU A 77 -30.52 41.90 12.82
C LEU A 77 -31.21 40.70 12.19
N VAL A 78 -31.20 40.62 10.87
CA VAL A 78 -31.27 39.32 10.18
C VAL A 78 -29.96 38.62 10.50
N GLY A 79 -29.99 37.71 11.47
CA GLY A 79 -28.88 36.81 11.76
C GLY A 79 -28.67 35.88 10.57
N ALA A 80 -27.79 36.29 9.64
CA ALA A 80 -27.21 35.38 8.67
C ALA A 80 -26.24 34.47 9.42
N ILE A 81 -26.75 33.35 9.93
CA ILE A 81 -25.92 32.19 10.28
C ILE A 81 -25.42 31.64 8.94
N ILE A 82 -24.34 32.22 8.44
CA ILE A 82 -23.54 31.58 7.40
C ILE A 82 -22.80 30.47 8.15
N GLY A 83 -23.46 29.33 8.31
CA GLY A 83 -22.78 28.10 8.63
C GLY A 83 -21.73 27.89 7.55
N CYS A 84 -20.47 27.71 7.93
CA CYS A 84 -19.48 27.17 7.04
C CYS A 84 -19.90 25.73 6.72
N THR A 85 -20.75 25.56 5.71
CA THR A 85 -21.01 24.25 5.12
C THR A 85 -19.81 23.94 4.23
N SER A 86 -18.72 23.46 4.82
CA SER A 86 -17.72 22.73 4.03
C SER A 86 -18.42 21.49 3.46
N GLU A 87 -18.13 21.15 2.21
CA GLU A 87 -18.57 19.88 1.65
C GLU A 87 -18.16 18.73 2.60
N PRO A 88 -19.00 17.69 2.74
CA PRO A 88 -18.64 16.55 3.56
C PRO A 88 -17.32 15.97 3.05
N PRO A 89 -16.38 15.60 3.95
CA PRO A 89 -15.09 15.08 3.53
C PRO A 89 -15.33 13.86 2.63
N GLN A 90 -14.58 13.76 1.54
CA GLN A 90 -14.60 12.61 0.64
C GLN A 90 -13.29 11.85 0.74
N PHE A 91 -13.30 10.59 0.33
CA PHE A 91 -12.05 9.91 0.05
C PHE A 91 -11.51 10.41 -1.28
N ASP A 92 -10.24 10.80 -1.31
CA ASP A 92 -9.60 11.18 -2.56
C ASP A 92 -9.35 9.93 -3.40
N LEU A 93 -9.47 10.07 -4.72
CA LEU A 93 -9.10 9.00 -5.63
C LEU A 93 -7.58 8.79 -5.64
N ASN A 94 -7.15 7.59 -5.97
CA ASN A 94 -5.75 7.21 -6.07
C ASN A 94 -5.12 7.78 -7.34
N GLU A 95 -4.74 9.05 -7.29
CA GLU A 95 -4.15 9.77 -8.44
C GLU A 95 -2.88 9.08 -8.99
N VAL A 96 -2.06 8.51 -8.11
CA VAL A 96 -0.87 7.73 -8.52
C VAL A 96 -1.27 6.49 -9.32
N ALA A 97 -2.28 5.74 -8.87
CA ALA A 97 -2.77 4.58 -9.61
C ALA A 97 -3.46 4.98 -10.91
N LEU A 98 -4.27 6.05 -10.89
CA LEU A 98 -4.93 6.61 -12.06
C LEU A 98 -3.90 6.97 -13.13
N ARG A 99 -2.87 7.75 -12.76
CA ARG A 99 -1.82 8.15 -13.68
C ARG A 99 -0.99 6.98 -14.19
N LYS A 100 -0.73 5.99 -13.33
CA LYS A 100 -0.09 4.75 -13.74
C LYS A 100 -0.92 4.02 -14.80
N THR A 101 -2.22 3.91 -14.59
CA THR A 101 -3.14 3.26 -15.54
C THR A 101 -3.13 3.98 -16.88
N GLU A 102 -3.22 5.32 -16.89
CA GLU A 102 -3.07 6.13 -18.09
C GLU A 102 -1.80 5.82 -18.88
N ILE A 103 -0.64 5.82 -18.20
CA ILE A 103 0.65 5.52 -18.85
C ILE A 103 0.70 4.06 -19.36
N THR A 104 0.14 3.12 -18.59
CA THR A 104 0.19 1.68 -18.93
C THR A 104 -0.70 1.35 -20.11
N GLN A 105 -1.86 2.00 -20.21
CA GLN A 105 -2.84 1.82 -21.29
C GLN A 105 -2.61 2.78 -22.47
N ASP A 106 -1.61 3.66 -22.38
CA ASP A 106 -1.37 4.74 -23.34
C ASP A 106 -2.61 5.61 -23.60
N ALA A 107 -3.34 5.90 -22.52
CA ALA A 107 -4.65 6.57 -22.55
C ALA A 107 -4.68 7.77 -21.61
N SER A 108 -5.55 8.74 -21.90
CA SER A 108 -6.00 9.74 -20.91
C SER A 108 -7.37 9.33 -20.38
N LEU A 109 -7.64 9.39 -19.08
CA LEU A 109 -8.97 8.99 -18.58
C LEU A 109 -9.97 10.15 -18.69
N SER A 110 -11.18 9.84 -19.17
CA SER A 110 -12.29 10.78 -19.23
C SER A 110 -12.88 11.01 -17.85
N LEU A 111 -12.98 12.27 -17.45
CA LEU A 111 -13.58 12.64 -16.16
C LEU A 111 -15.02 12.13 -16.07
N GLU A 112 -15.85 12.44 -17.07
CA GLU A 112 -17.30 12.15 -17.05
C GLU A 112 -17.64 10.66 -17.22
N TYR A 113 -16.85 9.92 -18.02
CA TYR A 113 -17.21 8.55 -18.43
C TYR A 113 -16.37 7.47 -17.74
N GLN A 114 -15.26 7.83 -17.08
CA GLN A 114 -14.39 6.87 -16.40
C GLN A 114 -14.19 7.26 -14.94
N ILE A 115 -13.72 8.47 -14.65
CA ILE A 115 -13.34 8.85 -13.28
C ILE A 115 -14.56 9.11 -12.38
N ASP A 116 -15.54 9.88 -12.84
CA ASP A 116 -16.76 10.22 -12.09
C ASP A 116 -17.62 8.98 -11.78
N PRO A 117 -17.85 8.04 -12.73
CA PRO A 117 -18.52 6.77 -12.43
C PRO A 117 -17.80 5.96 -11.35
N ILE A 118 -16.46 5.85 -11.40
CA ILE A 118 -15.68 5.17 -10.36
C ILE A 118 -15.89 5.84 -9.00
N ALA A 119 -15.77 7.18 -8.93
CA ALA A 119 -15.99 7.93 -7.68
C ALA A 119 -17.40 7.71 -7.13
N LYS A 120 -18.41 7.70 -8.01
CA LYS A 120 -19.80 7.42 -7.65
C LYS A 120 -19.95 6.01 -7.09
N ILE A 121 -19.47 4.98 -7.79
CA ILE A 121 -19.50 3.58 -7.33
C ILE A 121 -18.86 3.46 -5.94
N LEU A 122 -17.67 4.05 -5.75
CA LEU A 122 -16.96 3.98 -4.47
C LEU A 122 -17.72 4.71 -3.36
N SER A 123 -18.25 5.91 -3.60
CA SER A 123 -18.98 6.69 -2.59
C SER A 123 -20.34 6.07 -2.24
N GLU A 124 -21.02 5.42 -3.18
CA GLU A 124 -22.28 4.72 -2.95
C GLU A 124 -22.08 3.47 -2.09
N ASN A 125 -21.04 2.69 -2.38
CA ASN A 125 -20.76 1.41 -1.72
C ASN A 125 -19.98 1.54 -0.41
N PHE A 126 -19.07 2.51 -0.32
CA PHE A 126 -18.19 2.68 0.84
C PHE A 126 -18.46 3.97 1.62
N GLY A 127 -19.19 4.94 1.08
CA GLY A 127 -19.47 6.19 1.79
C GLY A 127 -18.25 7.13 1.85
N THR A 128 -18.11 7.81 2.99
CA THR A 128 -17.10 8.87 3.21
C THR A 128 -16.23 8.60 4.43
N PRO A 129 -15.11 9.33 4.61
CA PRO A 129 -14.30 9.21 5.82
C PRO A 129 -15.04 9.57 7.13
N ASP A 130 -16.16 10.30 7.05
CA ASP A 130 -16.99 10.67 8.21
C ASP A 130 -18.24 9.81 8.39
N ASP A 131 -18.73 9.23 7.29
CA ASP A 131 -19.93 8.40 7.25
C ASP A 131 -19.65 7.17 6.37
N PRO A 132 -18.98 6.15 6.92
CA PRO A 132 -18.63 4.94 6.17
C PRO A 132 -19.88 4.09 5.92
N LYS A 133 -19.90 3.41 4.77
CA LYS A 133 -20.91 2.43 4.38
C LYS A 133 -20.27 1.07 4.16
N VAL A 134 -21.07 0.02 4.32
CA VAL A 134 -20.72 -1.34 3.90
C VAL A 134 -21.53 -1.64 2.63
N PRO A 135 -20.92 -2.16 1.56
CA PRO A 135 -21.64 -2.61 0.37
C PRO A 135 -22.66 -3.69 0.74
N GLU A 136 -23.87 -3.57 0.21
CA GLU A 136 -24.95 -4.55 0.38
C GLU A 136 -25.05 -5.42 -0.88
N PHE A 137 -24.85 -6.72 -0.74
CA PHE A 137 -24.89 -7.66 -1.86
C PHE A 137 -26.28 -8.26 -2.04
N ASP A 138 -26.65 -8.57 -3.27
CA ASP A 138 -27.90 -9.28 -3.55
C ASP A 138 -27.72 -10.77 -3.21
N TYR A 139 -28.18 -11.14 -2.02
CA TYR A 139 -28.04 -12.51 -1.54
C TYR A 139 -28.98 -13.49 -2.23
N GLU A 140 -30.07 -13.02 -2.84
CA GLU A 140 -30.95 -13.87 -3.65
C GLU A 140 -30.21 -14.29 -4.93
N GLU A 141 -29.49 -13.37 -5.56
CA GLU A 141 -28.63 -13.65 -6.71
C GLU A 141 -27.42 -14.52 -6.37
N LEU A 142 -26.78 -14.30 -5.21
CA LEU A 142 -25.60 -15.07 -4.80
C LEU A 142 -25.93 -16.48 -4.32
N PHE A 143 -27.11 -16.66 -3.74
CA PHE A 143 -27.53 -17.92 -3.14
C PHE A 143 -28.91 -18.35 -3.67
N PRO A 144 -29.11 -18.52 -4.98
CA PRO A 144 -30.42 -18.77 -5.57
C PRO A 144 -31.05 -20.05 -5.02
N ASP A 145 -30.25 -21.10 -4.79
CA ASP A 145 -30.72 -22.35 -4.20
C ASP A 145 -31.26 -22.17 -2.76
N LEU A 146 -30.73 -21.19 -2.01
CA LEU A 146 -31.17 -20.89 -0.64
C LEU A 146 -32.52 -20.14 -0.61
N TYR A 147 -32.85 -19.38 -1.65
CA TYR A 147 -34.01 -18.48 -1.68
C TYR A 147 -35.12 -18.92 -2.64
N GLU A 148 -34.79 -19.40 -3.84
CA GLU A 148 -35.76 -19.75 -4.89
C GLU A 148 -36.36 -21.15 -4.71
N ASP A 149 -35.55 -22.15 -4.35
CA ASP A 149 -36.02 -23.52 -4.09
C ASP A 149 -35.37 -24.13 -2.83
N PRO A 150 -35.63 -23.57 -1.65
CA PRO A 150 -35.02 -24.05 -0.40
C PRO A 150 -35.47 -25.46 -0.01
N GLU A 151 -36.58 -25.97 -0.57
CA GLU A 151 -37.05 -27.34 -0.31
C GLU A 151 -36.23 -28.40 -1.07
N SER A 152 -35.46 -27.98 -2.08
CA SER A 152 -34.56 -28.84 -2.83
C SER A 152 -33.25 -29.15 -2.08
N LEU A 153 -32.87 -28.30 -1.14
CA LEU A 153 -31.67 -28.43 -0.31
C LEU A 153 -31.95 -29.31 0.89
N ASP A 154 -30.99 -30.16 1.24
CA ASP A 154 -31.01 -30.79 2.57
C ASP A 154 -30.61 -29.80 3.69
N GLU A 155 -30.89 -30.17 4.94
CA GLU A 155 -30.61 -29.31 6.09
C GLU A 155 -29.12 -28.97 6.24
N ASP A 156 -28.22 -29.86 5.82
CA ASP A 156 -26.77 -29.64 5.89
C ASP A 156 -26.30 -28.67 4.79
N GLU A 157 -26.86 -28.76 3.59
CA GLU A 157 -26.62 -27.82 2.49
C GLU A 157 -27.13 -26.43 2.82
N LYS A 158 -28.36 -26.33 3.33
CA LYS A 158 -28.94 -25.06 3.77
C LYS A 158 -28.10 -24.39 4.85
N ALA A 159 -27.68 -25.16 5.87
CA ALA A 159 -26.83 -24.64 6.93
C ALA A 159 -25.48 -24.09 6.40
N LYS A 160 -24.89 -24.70 5.36
CA LYS A 160 -23.66 -24.20 4.75
C LYS A 160 -23.88 -22.86 4.05
N LEU A 161 -24.94 -22.72 3.26
CA LEU A 161 -25.25 -21.47 2.55
C LEU A 161 -25.59 -20.34 3.54
N GLU A 162 -26.31 -20.62 4.62
CA GLU A 162 -26.58 -19.64 5.67
C GLU A 162 -25.29 -19.17 6.38
N VAL A 163 -24.36 -20.09 6.64
CA VAL A 163 -23.04 -19.76 7.19
C VAL A 163 -22.24 -18.91 6.19
N GLU A 164 -22.28 -19.26 4.91
CA GLU A 164 -21.58 -18.50 3.86
C GLU A 164 -22.14 -17.07 3.76
N GLN A 165 -23.45 -16.91 3.71
CA GLN A 165 -24.10 -15.60 3.72
C GLN A 165 -23.72 -14.78 4.96
N SER A 166 -23.76 -15.39 6.16
CA SER A 166 -23.37 -14.70 7.40
C SER A 166 -21.91 -14.27 7.35
N SER A 167 -21.02 -15.10 6.82
CA SER A 167 -19.58 -14.78 6.77
C SER A 167 -19.25 -13.61 5.84
N ILE A 168 -19.98 -13.44 4.73
CA ILE A 168 -19.87 -12.25 3.87
C ILE A 168 -20.37 -11.02 4.64
N LYS A 169 -21.54 -11.12 5.26
CA LYS A 169 -22.18 -10.03 6.02
C LYS A 169 -21.33 -9.56 7.20
N ASP A 170 -20.70 -10.51 7.90
CA ASP A 170 -19.94 -10.25 9.13
C ASP A 170 -18.50 -9.81 8.85
N LEU A 171 -18.06 -9.76 7.58
CA LEU A 171 -16.70 -9.38 7.21
C LEU A 171 -16.35 -7.96 7.66
N LEU A 172 -17.27 -7.01 7.48
CA LEU A 172 -17.17 -5.63 7.94
C LEU A 172 -18.35 -5.27 8.84
N LYS A 173 -18.05 -4.80 10.04
CA LYS A 173 -19.07 -4.43 11.04
C LYS A 173 -19.28 -2.92 11.05
N ILE A 174 -20.45 -2.46 10.60
CA ILE A 174 -20.75 -1.02 10.46
C ILE A 174 -20.58 -0.23 11.76
N ASP A 175 -20.95 -0.78 12.92
CA ASP A 175 -20.80 -0.10 14.21
C ASP A 175 -19.33 0.14 14.56
N MET A 176 -18.46 -0.83 14.24
CA MET A 176 -17.01 -0.71 14.41
C MET A 176 -16.41 0.31 13.44
N LEU A 177 -16.92 0.37 12.20
CA LEU A 177 -16.49 1.39 11.23
C LEU A 177 -16.87 2.80 11.70
N LYS A 178 -18.09 2.99 12.21
CA LYS A 178 -18.54 4.28 12.76
C LYS A 178 -17.72 4.74 13.96
N MET A 179 -17.33 3.81 14.85
CA MET A 179 -16.42 4.11 15.96
C MET A 179 -15.03 4.57 15.47
N ALA A 180 -14.52 4.00 14.37
CA ALA A 180 -13.22 4.36 13.83
C ALA A 180 -13.22 5.63 12.96
N ALA A 181 -14.33 5.90 12.26
CA ALA A 181 -14.49 6.96 11.28
C ALA A 181 -14.84 8.32 11.90
N GLY A 182 -14.77 9.37 11.08
CA GLY A 182 -15.16 10.72 11.49
C GLY A 182 -14.12 11.46 12.32
N PRO A 183 -14.39 12.73 12.66
CA PRO A 183 -13.50 13.54 13.49
C PRO A 183 -13.38 12.95 14.88
N TYR A 184 -12.18 12.98 15.47
CA TYR A 184 -11.98 12.46 16.81
C TYR A 184 -12.87 13.16 17.84
N GLY A 185 -13.51 12.37 18.70
CA GLY A 185 -14.32 12.88 19.80
C GLY A 185 -15.01 11.76 20.58
N SER A 186 -16.09 12.11 21.26
CA SER A 186 -17.00 11.17 21.90
C SER A 186 -18.43 11.45 21.43
N GLU A 187 -19.23 10.40 21.36
CA GLU A 187 -20.69 10.50 21.16
C GLU A 187 -21.38 10.96 22.45
N GLU A 188 -22.70 11.22 22.37
CA GLU A 188 -23.49 11.66 23.53
C GLU A 188 -23.50 10.65 24.70
N ASP A 189 -23.41 9.36 24.39
CA ASP A 189 -23.35 8.28 25.38
C ASP A 189 -21.93 8.05 25.95
N GLY A 190 -20.94 8.80 25.47
CA GLY A 190 -19.54 8.73 25.87
C GLY A 190 -18.70 7.70 25.11
N SER A 191 -19.27 6.97 24.14
CA SER A 191 -18.49 6.09 23.26
C SER A 191 -17.50 6.89 22.41
N PRO A 192 -16.30 6.34 22.12
CA PRO A 192 -15.31 7.05 21.30
C PRO A 192 -15.70 7.04 19.83
N ARG A 193 -15.32 8.09 19.10
CA ARG A 193 -15.45 8.19 17.63
C ARG A 193 -14.17 8.75 17.00
N GLY A 194 -13.92 8.44 15.75
CA GLY A 194 -12.75 8.95 15.01
C GLY A 194 -11.42 8.37 15.46
N LEU A 195 -11.40 7.12 15.95
CA LEU A 195 -10.17 6.46 16.43
C LEU A 195 -9.08 6.39 15.36
N TYR A 196 -9.44 6.13 14.09
CA TYR A 196 -8.45 6.07 13.02
C TYR A 196 -7.82 7.44 12.77
N ARG A 197 -8.60 8.53 12.85
CA ARG A 197 -8.07 9.89 12.77
C ARG A 197 -7.16 10.23 13.93
N GLN A 198 -7.50 9.77 15.13
CA GLN A 198 -6.71 9.99 16.33
C GLN A 198 -5.35 9.28 16.28
N HIS A 199 -5.32 8.05 15.78
CA HIS A 199 -4.17 7.15 15.95
C HIS A 199 -3.38 6.85 14.69
N CYS A 200 -4.02 6.85 13.51
CA CYS A 200 -3.45 6.25 12.30
C CYS A 200 -3.21 7.28 11.19
N VAL A 201 -4.10 8.25 11.00
CA VAL A 201 -4.07 9.21 9.85
C VAL A 201 -2.75 9.96 9.74
N HIS A 202 -2.13 10.29 10.88
CA HIS A 202 -0.88 11.05 10.88
C HIS A 202 0.24 10.38 10.06
N CYS A 203 0.21 9.05 9.98
CA CYS A 203 1.16 8.23 9.22
C CYS A 203 0.51 7.58 8.00
N HIS A 204 -0.65 6.92 8.16
CA HIS A 204 -1.28 6.13 7.09
C HIS A 204 -2.20 6.94 6.17
N GLY A 205 -2.43 8.23 6.43
CA GLY A 205 -3.32 9.07 5.64
C GLY A 205 -4.80 8.75 5.86
N ILE A 206 -5.67 9.69 5.48
CA ILE A 206 -7.13 9.51 5.61
C ILE A 206 -7.66 8.45 4.64
N ASN A 207 -7.05 8.38 3.44
CA ASN A 207 -7.37 7.42 2.38
C ASN A 207 -6.72 6.04 2.60
N GLY A 208 -5.90 5.88 3.64
CA GLY A 208 -5.09 4.67 3.85
C GLY A 208 -3.93 4.52 2.86
N ASP A 209 -3.50 5.63 2.25
CA ASP A 209 -2.46 5.71 1.21
C ASP A 209 -1.02 5.61 1.73
N GLY A 210 -0.83 5.53 3.05
CA GLY A 210 0.51 5.53 3.64
C GLY A 210 1.25 6.87 3.50
N ALA A 211 0.56 7.94 3.06
CA ALA A 211 1.10 9.26 2.77
C ALA A 211 0.57 10.33 3.74
N GLY A 212 0.33 9.95 5.01
CA GLY A 212 -0.02 10.90 6.06
C GLY A 212 1.04 11.99 6.24
N PRO A 213 0.73 13.11 6.92
CA PRO A 213 1.61 14.27 7.01
C PRO A 213 3.01 14.00 7.58
N THR A 214 3.22 12.89 8.30
CA THR A 214 4.56 12.47 8.74
C THR A 214 5.23 11.39 7.93
N ALA A 215 4.51 10.73 7.01
CA ALA A 215 5.01 9.59 6.26
C ALA A 215 6.37 9.84 5.61
N ALA A 216 6.55 11.02 5.00
CA ALA A 216 7.79 11.44 4.36
C ALA A 216 9.02 11.40 5.28
N PHE A 217 8.85 11.50 6.61
CA PHE A 217 9.96 11.48 7.58
C PHE A 217 10.21 10.11 8.22
N LEU A 218 9.36 9.12 7.96
CA LEU A 218 9.43 7.81 8.61
C LEU A 218 10.14 6.79 7.73
N ASN A 219 11.12 6.06 8.27
CA ASN A 219 11.78 4.95 7.59
C ASN A 219 11.59 3.64 8.39
N PRO A 220 10.87 2.64 7.86
CA PRO A 220 10.25 2.58 6.53
C PRO A 220 9.00 3.47 6.44
N TYR A 221 8.51 3.69 5.22
CA TYR A 221 7.23 4.36 5.03
C TYR A 221 6.08 3.57 5.67
N PRO A 222 5.02 4.26 6.15
CA PRO A 222 3.76 3.65 6.53
C PRO A 222 3.19 2.82 5.38
N ARG A 223 2.41 1.80 5.70
CA ARG A 223 1.79 0.94 4.69
C ARG A 223 0.68 1.69 3.97
N ASP A 224 0.76 1.76 2.64
CA ASP A 224 -0.40 2.00 1.78
C ASP A 224 -1.25 0.73 1.71
N PHE A 225 -2.48 0.83 2.21
CA PHE A 225 -3.45 -0.23 2.32
C PHE A 225 -4.17 -0.52 1.00
N ARG A 226 -4.20 0.43 0.06
CA ARG A 226 -5.03 0.36 -1.16
C ARG A 226 -4.55 -0.68 -2.17
N MET A 227 -3.33 -1.21 -1.99
CA MET A 227 -2.81 -2.30 -2.82
C MET A 227 -3.25 -3.71 -2.40
N GLY A 228 -3.91 -3.88 -1.25
CA GLY A 228 -4.25 -5.23 -0.76
C GLY A 228 -3.07 -6.03 -0.21
N LYS A 229 -1.85 -5.46 -0.21
CA LYS A 229 -0.61 -6.16 0.13
C LYS A 229 -0.20 -5.91 1.58
N PHE A 230 0.16 -6.96 2.31
CA PHE A 230 0.61 -6.84 3.71
C PHE A 230 1.90 -7.64 3.97
N LYS A 231 2.88 -6.97 4.62
CA LYS A 231 4.19 -7.57 4.92
C LYS A 231 4.15 -8.60 6.05
N TRP A 232 3.28 -8.42 7.05
CA TRP A 232 3.32 -9.18 8.31
C TRP A 232 2.06 -10.02 8.51
N LYS A 233 1.90 -11.08 7.72
CA LYS A 233 0.68 -11.89 7.64
C LYS A 233 0.95 -13.39 7.61
N SER A 234 0.15 -14.18 8.32
CA SER A 234 0.26 -15.64 8.39
C SER A 234 -0.13 -16.36 7.09
N THR A 235 -0.76 -15.65 6.15
CA THR A 235 -1.24 -16.18 4.86
C THR A 235 -0.15 -16.16 3.79
N LYS A 236 -0.37 -16.89 2.69
CA LYS A 236 0.54 -16.97 1.54
C LYS A 236 0.63 -15.63 0.79
N THR A 237 1.67 -15.46 -0.02
CA THR A 237 1.74 -14.34 -0.97
C THR A 237 0.52 -14.39 -1.91
N GLY A 238 -0.13 -13.25 -2.16
CA GLY A 238 -1.38 -13.12 -2.91
C GLY A 238 -2.67 -13.19 -2.08
N VAL A 239 -2.62 -13.78 -0.89
CA VAL A 239 -3.81 -13.94 0.00
C VAL A 239 -3.83 -12.83 1.06
N PRO A 240 -4.93 -12.13 1.34
CA PRO A 240 -4.98 -11.07 2.36
C PRO A 240 -4.53 -11.53 3.76
N PRO A 241 -4.18 -10.61 4.68
CA PRO A 241 -3.98 -10.97 6.09
C PRO A 241 -5.29 -11.45 6.72
N THR A 242 -5.18 -12.38 7.67
CA THR A 242 -6.32 -12.75 8.52
C THR A 242 -6.70 -11.59 9.45
N HIS A 243 -7.89 -11.64 10.05
CA HIS A 243 -8.29 -10.71 11.11
C HIS A 243 -7.26 -10.67 12.26
N ASP A 244 -6.80 -11.84 12.68
CA ASP A 244 -5.82 -12.00 13.76
C ASP A 244 -4.43 -11.48 13.39
N ASP A 245 -4.06 -11.46 12.11
CA ASP A 245 -2.81 -10.83 11.66
C ASP A 245 -2.86 -9.32 11.85
N LEU A 246 -3.94 -8.68 11.41
CA LEU A 246 -4.15 -7.24 11.57
C LEU A 246 -4.24 -6.84 13.04
N LYS A 247 -5.03 -7.58 13.82
CA LYS A 247 -5.16 -7.35 15.26
C LYS A 247 -3.83 -7.50 15.97
N ARG A 248 -3.06 -8.54 15.65
CA ARG A 248 -1.75 -8.77 16.25
C ARG A 248 -0.77 -7.66 15.94
N ILE A 249 -0.73 -7.13 14.71
CA ILE A 249 0.19 -6.05 14.39
C ILE A 249 -0.22 -4.72 15.03
N ILE A 250 -1.51 -4.39 15.08
CA ILE A 250 -1.99 -3.18 15.76
C ILE A 250 -1.66 -3.27 17.27
N MET A 251 -1.93 -4.41 17.89
CA MET A 251 -1.63 -4.61 19.30
C MET A 251 -0.14 -4.51 19.60
N ASN A 252 0.73 -5.17 18.82
CA ASN A 252 2.15 -5.24 19.14
C ASN A 252 2.98 -4.08 18.55
N GLY A 253 2.44 -3.34 17.59
CA GLY A 253 3.20 -2.47 16.72
C GLY A 253 4.17 -3.25 15.82
N ALA A 254 5.02 -2.52 15.10
CA ALA A 254 6.05 -3.11 14.27
C ALA A 254 7.45 -2.69 14.76
N PRO A 255 8.13 -3.53 15.57
CA PRO A 255 9.44 -3.21 16.16
C PRO A 255 10.49 -2.78 15.13
N GLY A 256 11.21 -1.69 15.42
CA GLY A 256 12.18 -1.10 14.48
C GLY A 256 11.55 -0.32 13.31
N THR A 257 10.31 0.16 13.51
CA THR A 257 9.61 1.15 12.69
C THR A 257 8.96 2.18 13.62
N ALA A 258 8.28 3.18 13.04
CA ALA A 258 7.50 4.15 13.80
C ALA A 258 6.12 3.66 14.25
N MET A 259 5.67 2.48 13.81
CA MET A 259 4.34 1.95 14.16
C MET A 259 4.30 1.49 15.64
N PRO A 260 3.61 2.21 16.53
CA PRO A 260 3.61 1.93 17.96
C PRO A 260 2.70 0.75 18.30
N SER A 261 2.76 0.31 19.56
CA SER A 261 1.85 -0.69 20.12
C SER A 261 0.58 -0.01 20.64
N PHE A 262 -0.58 -0.57 20.30
CA PHE A 262 -1.89 -0.10 20.77
C PHE A 262 -2.51 -0.99 21.86
N LYS A 263 -1.71 -1.82 22.53
CA LYS A 263 -2.15 -2.71 23.63
C LYS A 263 -2.83 -2.02 24.82
N LEU A 264 -2.66 -0.71 24.95
CA LEU A 264 -3.27 0.07 26.02
C LEU A 264 -4.68 0.55 25.68
N LEU A 265 -5.09 0.45 24.41
CA LEU A 265 -6.47 0.71 24.01
C LEU A 265 -7.38 -0.44 24.47
N PRO A 266 -8.65 -0.17 24.79
CA PRO A 266 -9.66 -1.20 24.95
C PRO A 266 -9.74 -2.11 23.73
N GLU A 267 -10.05 -3.38 23.98
CA GLU A 267 -10.11 -4.42 22.93
C GLU A 267 -11.10 -4.05 21.81
N GLU A 268 -12.21 -3.42 22.16
CA GLU A 268 -13.23 -2.96 21.20
C GLU A 268 -12.71 -1.83 20.29
N GLU A 269 -11.92 -0.90 20.82
CA GLU A 269 -11.31 0.16 20.02
C GLU A 269 -10.26 -0.39 19.05
N VAL A 270 -9.50 -1.41 19.49
CA VAL A 270 -8.57 -2.14 18.62
C VAL A 270 -9.33 -2.88 17.52
N GLU A 271 -10.45 -3.53 17.85
CA GLU A 271 -11.31 -4.19 16.88
C GLU A 271 -11.85 -3.19 15.86
N ALA A 272 -12.30 -2.00 16.29
CA ALA A 272 -12.72 -0.92 15.40
C ALA A 272 -11.60 -0.49 14.43
N LEU A 273 -10.36 -0.35 14.91
CA LEU A 273 -9.21 -0.05 14.06
C LEU A 273 -8.90 -1.18 13.06
N VAL A 274 -9.03 -2.45 13.46
CA VAL A 274 -8.86 -3.60 12.55
C VAL A 274 -9.91 -3.57 11.45
N GLN A 275 -11.18 -3.41 11.80
CA GLN A 275 -12.31 -3.33 10.86
C GLN A 275 -12.11 -2.18 9.88
N TYR A 276 -11.65 -1.02 10.36
CA TYR A 276 -11.42 0.14 9.50
C TYR A 276 -10.24 -0.03 8.55
N VAL A 277 -9.16 -0.71 8.96
CA VAL A 277 -8.06 -1.06 8.05
C VAL A 277 -8.53 -2.03 6.96
N LYS A 278 -9.33 -3.06 7.30
CA LYS A 278 -9.94 -3.96 6.30
C LYS A 278 -10.79 -3.17 5.31
N TYR A 279 -11.65 -2.29 5.83
CA TYR A 279 -12.52 -1.44 5.04
C TYR A 279 -11.74 -0.56 4.04
N LEU A 280 -10.69 0.15 4.49
CA LEU A 280 -9.85 0.97 3.62
C LEU A 280 -9.13 0.14 2.56
N THR A 281 -8.67 -1.06 2.91
CA THR A 281 -8.05 -1.95 1.93
C THR A 281 -9.03 -2.45 0.89
N ILE A 282 -10.19 -2.96 1.29
CA ILE A 282 -11.19 -3.47 0.36
C ILE A 282 -11.64 -2.35 -0.58
N ARG A 283 -11.93 -1.15 -0.05
CA ARG A 283 -12.23 0.03 -0.86
C ARG A 283 -11.11 0.33 -1.87
N GLY A 284 -9.85 0.32 -1.43
CA GLY A 284 -8.70 0.65 -2.27
C GLY A 284 -8.38 -0.42 -3.34
N GLU A 285 -8.56 -1.71 -3.03
CA GLU A 285 -8.45 -2.79 -4.02
C GLU A 285 -9.56 -2.67 -5.07
N SER A 286 -10.82 -2.45 -4.64
CA SER A 286 -11.94 -2.22 -5.55
C SER A 286 -11.72 -0.99 -6.43
N GLU A 287 -11.23 0.10 -5.87
CA GLU A 287 -10.86 1.31 -6.62
C GLU A 287 -9.84 1.01 -7.72
N ARG A 288 -8.79 0.24 -7.42
CA ARG A 288 -7.76 -0.12 -8.42
C ARG A 288 -8.29 -1.08 -9.48
N ASN A 289 -9.19 -2.00 -9.12
CA ASN A 289 -9.85 -2.89 -10.08
C ASN A 289 -10.75 -2.08 -11.02
N LEU A 290 -11.56 -1.18 -10.48
CA LEU A 290 -12.41 -0.28 -11.25
C LEU A 290 -11.59 0.63 -12.19
N LEU A 291 -10.47 1.20 -11.71
CA LEU A 291 -9.57 1.98 -12.56
C LEU A 291 -9.05 1.16 -13.75
N MET A 292 -8.68 -0.11 -13.53
CA MET A 292 -8.23 -0.99 -14.61
C MET A 292 -9.36 -1.29 -15.59
N GLU A 293 -10.56 -1.59 -15.09
CA GLU A 293 -11.68 -1.95 -15.96
C GLU A 293 -12.17 -0.74 -16.78
N PHE A 294 -12.50 0.36 -16.13
CA PHE A 294 -12.98 1.56 -16.81
C PHE A 294 -11.94 2.11 -17.78
N SER A 295 -10.64 1.88 -17.56
CA SER A 295 -9.60 2.30 -18.52
C SER A 295 -9.67 1.60 -19.88
N GLN A 296 -10.37 0.47 -19.98
CA GLN A 296 -10.55 -0.27 -21.22
C GLN A 296 -11.70 0.30 -22.08
N LEU A 297 -12.55 1.16 -21.52
CA LEU A 297 -13.62 1.83 -22.27
C LEU A 297 -13.03 2.78 -23.32
N ASP A 298 -13.62 2.79 -24.52
CA ASP A 298 -13.26 3.75 -25.58
C ASP A 298 -13.86 5.13 -25.30
N ALA A 299 -13.34 5.80 -24.27
CA ALA A 299 -13.80 7.13 -23.91
C ALA A 299 -13.33 8.21 -24.89
N ALA A 300 -12.49 7.90 -25.90
CA ALA A 300 -11.98 8.89 -26.84
C ALA A 300 -13.12 9.59 -27.59
N VAL A 301 -14.17 8.84 -27.92
CA VAL A 301 -15.39 9.34 -28.60
C VAL A 301 -16.09 10.43 -27.81
N ALA A 302 -16.02 10.39 -26.47
CA ALA A 302 -16.68 11.32 -25.57
C ALA A 302 -15.76 12.44 -25.02
N LYS A 303 -14.44 12.30 -25.12
CA LYS A 303 -13.49 13.34 -24.66
C LYS A 303 -13.68 14.68 -25.42
N PRO A 304 -13.53 15.82 -24.73
CA PRO A 304 -13.36 17.11 -25.40
C PRO A 304 -12.17 17.07 -26.37
N ALA A 305 -12.30 17.69 -27.55
CA ALA A 305 -11.29 17.61 -28.60
C ALA A 305 -9.90 18.13 -28.15
N GLU A 306 -9.87 19.07 -27.21
CA GLU A 306 -8.65 19.64 -26.63
C GLU A 306 -7.93 18.69 -25.68
N LYS A 307 -8.65 17.72 -25.10
CA LYS A 307 -8.12 16.72 -24.15
C LYS A 307 -7.72 15.41 -24.82
N ARG A 308 -7.97 15.29 -26.13
CA ARG A 308 -7.57 14.11 -26.90
C ARG A 308 -6.08 14.14 -27.22
N ASN A 309 -5.43 13.00 -27.18
CA ASN A 309 -4.09 12.84 -27.73
C ASN A 309 -4.14 12.86 -29.28
N GLU A 310 -2.98 12.83 -29.95
CA GLU A 310 -2.95 12.93 -31.43
C GLU A 310 -3.56 11.70 -32.11
N GLU A 311 -3.40 10.50 -31.54
CA GLU A 311 -3.96 9.26 -32.07
C GLU A 311 -5.49 9.25 -31.99
N GLU A 312 -6.05 9.67 -30.85
CA GLU A 312 -7.48 9.84 -30.66
C GLU A 312 -8.07 10.88 -31.60
N LYS A 313 -7.35 11.99 -31.87
CA LYS A 313 -7.80 12.98 -32.85
C LYS A 313 -7.86 12.39 -34.26
N GLU A 314 -6.87 11.59 -34.65
CA GLU A 314 -6.84 10.93 -35.95
C GLU A 314 -7.97 9.90 -36.06
N TYR A 315 -8.14 9.04 -35.06
CA TYR A 315 -9.21 8.05 -34.97
C TYR A 315 -10.61 8.70 -35.12
N ILE A 316 -10.92 9.74 -34.32
CA ILE A 316 -12.23 10.39 -34.38
C ILE A 316 -12.45 11.15 -35.69
N LYS A 317 -11.38 11.62 -36.35
CA LYS A 317 -11.49 12.31 -37.65
C LYS A 317 -11.90 11.36 -38.78
N GLU A 318 -11.59 10.07 -38.65
CA GLU A 318 -11.98 9.04 -39.62
C GLU A 318 -13.46 8.63 -39.49
N MET A 319 -14.10 8.95 -38.35
CA MET A 319 -15.52 8.66 -38.10
C MET A 319 -16.44 9.71 -38.72
N SER A 320 -17.57 9.26 -39.24
CA SER A 320 -18.69 10.12 -39.61
C SER A 320 -19.41 10.66 -38.35
N PRO A 321 -20.17 11.77 -38.46
CA PRO A 321 -20.96 12.28 -37.34
C PRO A 321 -21.99 11.28 -36.80
N GLU A 322 -22.49 10.38 -37.66
CA GLU A 322 -23.45 9.34 -37.30
C GLU A 322 -22.76 8.23 -36.48
N GLU A 323 -21.63 7.72 -36.96
CA GLU A 323 -20.82 6.71 -36.25
C GLU A 323 -20.33 7.24 -34.89
N LEU A 324 -19.94 8.53 -34.82
CA LEU A 324 -19.51 9.14 -33.56
C LEU A 324 -20.66 9.29 -32.56
N ALA A 325 -21.90 9.51 -33.03
CA ALA A 325 -23.06 9.59 -32.15
C ALA A 325 -23.45 8.21 -31.62
N GLU A 326 -23.40 7.18 -32.47
CA GLU A 326 -23.61 5.78 -32.09
C GLU A 326 -22.59 5.33 -31.04
N ALA A 327 -21.29 5.53 -31.29
CA ALA A 327 -20.24 5.12 -30.36
C ALA A 327 -20.32 5.81 -28.99
N LYS A 328 -20.88 7.03 -28.91
CA LYS A 328 -21.14 7.71 -27.63
C LYS A 328 -22.29 7.09 -26.85
N GLU A 329 -23.35 6.68 -27.53
CA GLU A 329 -24.46 5.97 -26.88
C GLU A 329 -23.99 4.58 -26.41
N ASP A 330 -23.19 3.88 -27.23
CA ASP A 330 -22.59 2.59 -26.85
C ASP A 330 -21.70 2.73 -25.61
N LEU A 331 -20.78 3.71 -25.59
CA LEU A 331 -19.95 4.00 -24.41
C LEU A 331 -20.79 4.28 -23.17
N LYS A 332 -21.87 5.05 -23.32
CA LYS A 332 -22.76 5.37 -22.20
C LYS A 332 -23.47 4.13 -21.67
N ALA A 333 -23.92 3.24 -22.55
CA ALA A 333 -24.52 1.97 -22.18
C ALA A 333 -23.51 1.06 -21.46
N GLU A 334 -22.27 0.98 -21.95
CA GLU A 334 -21.19 0.23 -21.29
C GLU A 334 -20.86 0.78 -19.89
N VAL A 335 -20.82 2.12 -19.74
CA VAL A 335 -20.62 2.77 -18.43
C VAL A 335 -21.77 2.46 -17.47
N GLU A 336 -23.02 2.49 -17.96
CA GLU A 336 -24.20 2.16 -17.15
C GLU A 336 -24.18 0.70 -16.70
N GLU A 337 -23.88 -0.23 -17.63
CA GLU A 337 -23.72 -1.66 -17.35
C GLU A 337 -22.61 -1.92 -16.32
N LEU A 338 -21.40 -1.39 -16.55
CA LEU A 338 -20.30 -1.54 -15.59
C LEU A 338 -20.65 -0.95 -14.23
N THR A 339 -21.37 0.17 -14.18
CA THR A 339 -21.80 0.79 -12.91
C THR A 339 -22.81 -0.08 -12.18
N GLU A 340 -23.76 -0.69 -12.89
CA GLU A 340 -24.78 -1.58 -12.34
C GLU A 340 -24.13 -2.84 -11.73
N TYR A 341 -23.24 -3.49 -12.47
CA TYR A 341 -22.59 -4.73 -12.03
C TYR A 341 -21.35 -4.52 -11.17
N ALA A 342 -20.88 -3.28 -10.99
CA ALA A 342 -19.62 -3.01 -10.30
C ALA A 342 -19.53 -3.63 -8.90
N ARG A 343 -20.66 -3.70 -8.19
CA ARG A 343 -20.70 -4.31 -6.85
C ARG A 343 -20.45 -5.81 -6.91
N MET A 344 -21.07 -6.53 -7.85
CA MET A 344 -20.91 -7.97 -8.00
C MET A 344 -19.57 -8.32 -8.64
N ASP A 345 -19.12 -7.55 -9.63
CA ASP A 345 -17.97 -7.95 -10.46
C ASP A 345 -16.63 -7.47 -9.90
N PHE A 346 -16.60 -6.35 -9.17
CA PHE A 346 -15.33 -5.75 -8.71
C PHE A 346 -15.22 -5.59 -7.19
N ILE A 347 -16.35 -5.52 -6.46
CA ILE A 347 -16.34 -5.38 -5.00
C ILE A 347 -16.46 -6.75 -4.32
N LEU A 348 -17.43 -7.57 -4.71
CA LEU A 348 -17.65 -8.89 -4.10
C LEU A 348 -16.43 -9.81 -4.18
N PRO A 349 -15.68 -9.93 -5.29
CA PRO A 349 -14.53 -10.83 -5.34
C PRO A 349 -13.42 -10.40 -4.37
N VAL A 350 -13.32 -9.10 -4.07
CA VAL A 350 -12.41 -8.59 -3.04
C VAL A 350 -12.91 -8.99 -1.65
N TYR A 351 -14.22 -8.90 -1.39
CA TYR A 351 -14.83 -9.37 -0.13
C TYR A 351 -14.57 -10.86 0.10
N GLU A 352 -14.85 -11.71 -0.88
CA GLU A 352 -14.65 -13.16 -0.80
C GLU A 352 -13.19 -13.49 -0.57
N LYS A 353 -12.27 -12.85 -1.32
CA LYS A 353 -10.83 -13.00 -1.11
C LYS A 353 -10.39 -12.67 0.32
N TRP A 354 -11.01 -11.70 0.97
CA TRP A 354 -10.72 -11.32 2.37
C TRP A 354 -11.43 -12.23 3.39
N ARG A 355 -12.63 -12.71 3.07
CA ARG A 355 -13.39 -13.69 3.86
C ARG A 355 -12.67 -15.03 3.93
N ASP A 356 -12.15 -15.50 2.80
CA ASP A 356 -11.53 -16.83 2.63
C ASP A 356 -10.04 -16.86 3.00
N ALA A 357 -9.51 -15.75 3.54
CA ALA A 357 -8.12 -15.64 3.91
C ALA A 357 -7.81 -16.49 5.14
N GLU A 358 -7.16 -17.64 4.91
CA GLU A 358 -6.75 -18.57 5.96
C GLU A 358 -5.23 -18.57 6.19
N PRO A 359 -4.77 -18.75 7.45
CA PRO A 359 -3.35 -18.81 7.77
C PRO A 359 -2.71 -20.04 7.15
N THR A 360 -1.46 -19.93 6.72
CA THR A 360 -0.68 -21.12 6.36
C THR A 360 -0.52 -21.99 7.61
N GLU A 361 -0.92 -23.26 7.52
CA GLU A 361 -0.72 -24.23 8.58
C GLU A 361 0.77 -24.35 8.93
N VAL A 362 1.06 -24.43 10.24
CA VAL A 362 2.42 -24.56 10.76
C VAL A 362 2.52 -25.86 11.52
N PRO A 363 3.26 -26.87 11.02
CA PRO A 363 3.45 -28.11 11.75
C PRO A 363 4.24 -27.84 13.03
N ALA A 364 4.03 -28.70 14.04
CA ALA A 364 4.79 -28.61 15.28
C ALA A 364 6.29 -28.74 14.98
N ARG A 365 7.11 -27.87 15.61
CA ARG A 365 8.56 -28.03 15.59
C ARG A 365 8.91 -29.41 16.15
N PRO A 366 9.66 -30.26 15.43
CA PRO A 366 10.08 -31.56 15.94
C PRO A 366 10.95 -31.44 17.21
N ASP A 367 10.96 -32.52 18.01
CA ASP A 367 11.73 -32.61 19.25
C ASP A 367 13.17 -33.06 18.98
N TRP A 368 13.89 -32.31 18.16
CA TRP A 368 15.33 -32.47 17.95
C TRP A 368 16.13 -31.62 18.93
N ASP A 369 17.39 -31.98 19.09
CA ASP A 369 18.36 -31.17 19.81
C ASP A 369 18.49 -29.78 19.17
N LEU A 370 18.55 -28.74 20.00
CA LEU A 370 18.56 -27.37 19.51
C LEU A 370 19.87 -27.03 18.79
N ASP A 371 21.02 -27.52 19.26
CA ASP A 371 22.31 -27.23 18.65
C ASP A 371 22.44 -27.94 17.30
N GLU A 372 21.95 -29.18 17.20
CA GLU A 372 21.85 -29.91 15.92
C GLU A 372 20.96 -29.15 14.90
N SER A 373 19.81 -28.64 15.35
CA SER A 373 18.90 -27.86 14.51
C SER A 373 19.51 -26.54 14.05
N ILE A 374 20.19 -25.83 14.95
CA ILE A 374 20.91 -24.59 14.62
C ILE A 374 21.99 -24.87 13.57
N ALA A 375 22.73 -25.97 13.70
CA ALA A 375 23.75 -26.38 12.74
C ALA A 375 23.15 -26.69 11.36
N ALA A 376 22.04 -27.44 11.30
CA ALA A 376 21.32 -27.71 10.06
C ALA A 376 20.79 -26.42 9.42
N GLY A 377 20.18 -25.54 10.21
CA GLY A 377 19.67 -24.25 9.75
C GLY A 377 20.76 -23.34 9.21
N LYS A 378 21.96 -23.38 9.81
CA LYS A 378 23.14 -22.66 9.32
C LYS A 378 23.53 -23.14 7.92
N VAL A 379 23.59 -24.45 7.69
CA VAL A 379 23.89 -25.02 6.36
C VAL A 379 22.86 -24.59 5.33
N LEU A 380 21.58 -24.59 5.70
CA LEU A 380 20.48 -24.16 4.82
C LEU A 380 20.57 -22.67 4.47
N PHE A 381 20.83 -21.81 5.45
CA PHE A 381 20.87 -20.35 5.28
C PHE A 381 21.95 -19.90 4.28
N PHE A 382 23.13 -20.52 4.35
CA PHE A 382 24.27 -20.23 3.47
C PHE A 382 24.32 -21.10 2.20
N GLY A 383 23.48 -22.13 2.12
CA GLY A 383 23.41 -23.09 1.01
C GLY A 383 22.13 -22.94 0.19
N LYS A 384 21.38 -24.04 0.06
CA LYS A 384 20.18 -24.12 -0.80
C LYS A 384 19.06 -23.15 -0.45
N GLY A 385 19.01 -22.66 0.80
CA GLY A 385 18.02 -21.67 1.23
C GLY A 385 18.25 -20.27 0.63
N GLY A 386 19.44 -19.99 0.10
CA GLY A 386 19.74 -18.74 -0.63
C GLY A 386 19.62 -17.45 0.20
N CYS A 387 19.42 -17.55 1.52
CA CYS A 387 19.11 -16.42 2.40
C CYS A 387 20.26 -15.40 2.46
N ALA A 388 21.50 -15.91 2.47
CA ALA A 388 22.71 -15.11 2.53
C ALA A 388 22.93 -14.24 1.28
N THR A 389 22.25 -14.49 0.15
CA THR A 389 22.36 -13.64 -1.05
C THR A 389 21.91 -12.22 -0.76
N CYS A 390 20.84 -12.05 0.04
CA CYS A 390 20.29 -10.75 0.42
C CYS A 390 20.69 -10.36 1.85
N HIS A 391 20.60 -11.28 2.82
CA HIS A 391 20.95 -10.98 4.21
C HIS A 391 22.46 -10.95 4.48
N GLY A 392 23.26 -11.38 3.50
CA GLY A 392 24.72 -11.39 3.54
C GLY A 392 25.31 -12.56 4.32
N GLN A 393 26.60 -12.80 4.12
CA GLN A 393 27.36 -13.79 4.88
C GLN A 393 27.44 -13.43 6.37
N SER A 394 27.41 -12.12 6.66
CA SER A 394 27.39 -11.64 8.03
C SER A 394 26.00 -11.72 8.65
N GLY A 395 24.90 -11.80 7.88
CA GLY A 395 23.53 -11.71 8.41
C GLY A 395 23.11 -10.29 8.83
N LEU A 396 23.91 -9.27 8.49
CA LEU A 396 23.64 -7.86 8.81
C LEU A 396 22.70 -7.18 7.80
N GLY A 397 22.35 -7.85 6.71
CA GLY A 397 21.63 -7.25 5.58
C GLY A 397 22.57 -6.65 4.52
N ASP A 398 23.82 -7.09 4.48
CA ASP A 398 24.90 -6.62 3.61
C ASP A 398 25.14 -7.54 2.39
N GLY A 399 24.10 -8.25 1.95
CA GLY A 399 24.17 -9.12 0.77
C GLY A 399 24.40 -8.36 -0.53
N GLN A 400 24.89 -9.08 -1.55
CA GLN A 400 25.33 -8.48 -2.84
C GLN A 400 24.21 -7.75 -3.60
N THR A 401 22.95 -8.07 -3.33
CA THR A 401 21.78 -7.46 -3.97
C THR A 401 21.04 -6.45 -3.09
N ALA A 402 21.53 -6.17 -1.87
CA ALA A 402 20.84 -5.32 -0.90
C ALA A 402 20.50 -3.92 -1.45
N GLU A 403 21.34 -3.37 -2.34
CA GLU A 403 21.13 -2.04 -2.93
C GLU A 403 20.19 -2.01 -4.14
N MET A 404 19.73 -3.16 -4.64
CA MET A 404 19.04 -3.26 -5.93
C MET A 404 17.51 -3.26 -5.83
N PHE A 405 16.96 -3.29 -4.62
CA PHE A 405 15.54 -3.54 -4.42
C PHE A 405 14.78 -2.30 -3.97
N TYR A 406 13.59 -2.13 -4.53
CA TYR A 406 12.54 -1.27 -4.02
C TYR A 406 11.39 -2.16 -3.54
N ASP A 407 10.48 -1.63 -2.74
CA ASP A 407 9.27 -2.37 -2.41
C ASP A 407 8.20 -2.18 -3.49
N ASP A 408 7.21 -3.08 -3.54
CA ASP A 408 6.22 -3.08 -4.63
C ASP A 408 5.41 -1.78 -4.72
N TRP A 409 5.28 -1.03 -3.62
CA TRP A 409 4.62 0.26 -3.60
C TRP A 409 5.44 1.32 -4.32
N THR A 410 6.76 1.30 -4.13
CA THR A 410 7.67 2.18 -4.87
C THR A 410 7.74 1.77 -6.34
N GLU A 411 7.87 0.47 -6.62
CA GLU A 411 7.89 -0.06 -7.99
C GLU A 411 6.54 0.11 -8.71
N ASP A 412 5.47 0.49 -8.01
CA ASP A 412 4.19 0.80 -8.66
C ASP A 412 4.34 1.97 -9.63
N PHE A 413 5.14 2.98 -9.27
CA PHE A 413 5.27 4.22 -10.03
C PHE A 413 6.72 4.56 -10.43
N PHE A 414 7.70 3.78 -9.98
CA PHE A 414 9.12 4.06 -10.22
C PHE A 414 9.87 2.83 -10.78
N ASP A 415 10.41 2.97 -11.99
CA ASP A 415 11.42 2.06 -12.53
C ASP A 415 12.80 2.74 -12.49
N PRO A 416 13.79 2.21 -11.73
CA PRO A 416 15.13 2.78 -11.70
C PRO A 416 15.85 2.75 -13.07
N LYS A 417 15.38 1.97 -14.04
CA LYS A 417 15.93 1.93 -15.41
C LYS A 417 15.30 2.96 -16.34
N ALA A 418 14.14 3.48 -15.99
CA ALA A 418 13.37 4.46 -16.78
C ALA A 418 12.69 5.48 -15.83
N PRO A 419 13.46 6.39 -15.22
CA PRO A 419 12.95 7.29 -14.17
C PRO A 419 12.15 8.50 -14.71
N ASP A 420 11.73 8.48 -15.97
CA ASP A 420 11.29 9.66 -16.73
C ASP A 420 10.02 10.32 -16.17
N ASN A 421 9.23 9.61 -15.36
CA ASN A 421 7.96 10.09 -14.79
C ASN A 421 8.00 10.36 -13.28
N LEU A 422 9.18 10.27 -12.63
CA LEU A 422 9.24 10.35 -11.16
C LEU A 422 8.69 11.67 -10.62
N GLU A 423 9.08 12.81 -11.21
CA GLU A 423 8.63 14.13 -10.74
C GLU A 423 7.11 14.31 -10.83
N GLU A 424 6.49 13.73 -11.87
CA GLU A 424 5.05 13.72 -12.04
C GLU A 424 4.36 12.95 -10.91
N PHE A 425 4.82 11.74 -10.61
CA PHE A 425 4.25 10.94 -9.51
C PHE A 425 4.45 11.59 -8.14
N LEU A 426 5.60 12.24 -7.90
CA LEU A 426 5.82 12.99 -6.66
C LEU A 426 4.84 14.16 -6.51
N ALA A 427 4.51 14.85 -7.61
CA ALA A 427 3.51 15.92 -7.61
C ALA A 427 2.10 15.40 -7.29
N LEU A 428 1.79 14.16 -7.67
CA LEU A 428 0.53 13.46 -7.36
C LEU A 428 0.52 12.80 -5.96
N GLY A 429 1.52 13.08 -5.13
CA GLY A 429 1.57 12.61 -3.73
C GLY A 429 2.29 11.27 -3.52
N ALA A 430 2.94 10.70 -4.55
CA ALA A 430 3.82 9.56 -4.33
C ALA A 430 5.00 9.94 -3.43
N LEU A 431 5.41 9.01 -2.57
CA LEU A 431 6.55 9.25 -1.68
C LEU A 431 7.88 9.03 -2.41
N PRO A 432 8.95 9.79 -2.12
CA PRO A 432 10.26 9.61 -2.75
C PRO A 432 10.75 8.16 -2.66
N PRO A 433 11.19 7.54 -3.79
CA PRO A 433 11.65 6.16 -3.81
C PRO A 433 12.72 5.88 -2.77
N ARG A 434 12.57 4.78 -2.02
CA ARG A 434 13.55 4.33 -1.03
C ARG A 434 13.94 2.90 -1.28
N LYS A 435 15.25 2.67 -1.28
CA LYS A 435 15.80 1.33 -1.34
C LYS A 435 15.31 0.51 -0.14
N LEU A 436 14.99 -0.74 -0.42
CA LEU A 436 14.54 -1.71 0.56
C LEU A 436 15.73 -2.52 1.05
N ASP A 437 16.27 -2.16 2.20
CA ASP A 437 17.40 -2.87 2.78
C ASP A 437 16.94 -4.14 3.55
N PRO A 438 17.57 -5.31 3.32
CA PRO A 438 17.37 -6.48 4.16
C PRO A 438 17.69 -6.18 5.61
N ARG A 439 16.95 -6.80 6.53
CA ARG A 439 17.15 -6.55 7.96
C ARG A 439 18.44 -7.18 8.46
N ASN A 440 19.08 -6.48 9.40
CA ASN A 440 20.05 -7.07 10.30
C ASN A 440 19.35 -8.09 11.21
N LEU A 441 19.54 -9.38 10.91
CA LEU A 441 18.89 -10.49 11.60
C LEU A 441 19.52 -10.77 12.97
N ARG A 442 20.72 -10.26 13.24
CA ARG A 442 21.42 -10.45 14.52
C ARG A 442 20.84 -9.64 15.66
N LEU A 443 20.12 -8.56 15.36
CA LEU A 443 19.50 -7.73 16.39
C LEU A 443 18.35 -8.43 17.12
N GLY A 444 17.82 -9.53 16.59
CA GLY A 444 16.63 -10.20 17.12
C GLY A 444 15.36 -9.34 17.05
N ASN A 445 15.41 -8.23 16.30
CA ASN A 445 14.32 -7.27 16.16
C ASN A 445 13.56 -7.50 14.84
N PHE A 446 12.53 -8.35 14.91
CA PHE A 446 11.68 -8.73 13.78
C PHE A 446 10.37 -7.94 13.78
N ARG A 447 10.14 -7.20 12.69
CA ARG A 447 8.97 -6.29 12.53
C ARG A 447 7.63 -7.01 12.62
N GLY A 448 7.54 -8.25 12.13
CA GLY A 448 6.30 -9.05 12.10
C GLY A 448 6.08 -9.94 13.32
N GLY A 449 6.88 -9.80 14.38
CA GLY A 449 6.84 -10.65 15.57
C GLY A 449 8.06 -11.55 15.73
N ARG A 450 8.33 -11.95 16.98
CA ARG A 450 9.52 -12.73 17.37
C ARG A 450 9.21 -14.15 17.83
N ARG A 451 7.94 -14.58 17.79
CA ARG A 451 7.59 -15.96 18.11
C ARG A 451 8.17 -16.86 17.02
N PRO A 452 8.58 -18.10 17.32
CA PRO A 452 9.08 -19.02 16.30
C PRO A 452 8.12 -19.17 15.11
N VAL A 453 6.81 -19.23 15.38
CA VAL A 453 5.74 -19.26 14.35
C VAL A 453 5.71 -17.99 13.47
N ASP A 454 6.01 -16.81 14.01
CA ASP A 454 6.00 -15.56 13.23
C ASP A 454 7.13 -15.57 12.19
N VAL A 455 8.31 -16.06 12.59
CA VAL A 455 9.47 -16.22 11.73
C VAL A 455 9.26 -17.35 10.73
N TYR A 456 8.64 -18.45 11.17
CA TYR A 456 8.25 -19.56 10.30
C TYR A 456 7.42 -19.05 9.12
N TRP A 457 6.35 -18.29 9.37
CA TRP A 457 5.54 -17.75 8.27
C TRP A 457 6.32 -16.77 7.38
N ARG A 458 7.28 -15.99 7.90
CA ARG A 458 8.12 -15.11 7.05
C ARG A 458 8.98 -15.90 6.08
N ILE A 459 9.53 -17.02 6.54
CA ILE A 459 10.36 -17.88 5.70
C ILE A 459 9.45 -18.66 4.73
N LYS A 460 8.40 -19.30 5.24
CA LYS A 460 7.50 -20.15 4.44
C LYS A 460 6.74 -19.38 3.37
N ASN A 461 6.10 -18.26 3.73
CA ASN A 461 5.21 -17.51 2.82
C ASN A 461 5.92 -16.35 2.10
N GLY A 462 7.10 -15.95 2.57
CA GLY A 462 7.77 -14.72 2.16
C GLY A 462 7.24 -13.49 2.87
N ILE A 463 7.67 -12.31 2.42
CA ILE A 463 7.16 -11.01 2.84
C ILE A 463 6.60 -10.33 1.60
N GLU A 464 5.29 -10.41 1.41
CA GLU A 464 4.62 -9.81 0.26
C GLU A 464 4.87 -8.30 0.18
N GLY A 465 5.11 -7.83 -1.05
CA GLY A 465 5.47 -6.45 -1.33
C GLY A 465 6.92 -6.10 -0.98
N ALA A 466 7.64 -6.96 -0.25
CA ALA A 466 9.08 -6.89 -0.13
C ALA A 466 9.73 -7.88 -1.10
N LYS A 467 11.02 -7.72 -1.36
CA LYS A 467 11.81 -8.66 -2.19
C LYS A 467 12.32 -9.87 -1.39
N MET A 468 11.53 -10.33 -0.42
CA MET A 468 11.80 -11.55 0.35
C MET A 468 10.78 -12.62 -0.07
N PRO A 469 11.15 -13.53 -0.99
CA PRO A 469 10.23 -14.53 -1.52
C PRO A 469 9.87 -15.58 -0.47
N ALA A 470 8.83 -16.36 -0.77
CA ALA A 470 8.54 -17.60 -0.07
C ALA A 470 9.73 -18.57 -0.16
N ALA A 471 9.86 -19.44 0.84
CA ALA A 471 10.85 -20.51 0.87
C ALA A 471 10.85 -21.27 -0.46
N ALA A 472 12.05 -21.63 -0.93
CA ALA A 472 12.19 -22.41 -2.15
C ALA A 472 11.37 -23.71 -2.08
N TYR A 473 10.82 -24.14 -3.21
CA TYR A 473 9.89 -25.27 -3.29
C TYR A 473 10.47 -26.60 -2.79
N ASP A 474 11.79 -26.70 -2.67
CA ASP A 474 12.53 -27.88 -2.20
C ASP A 474 12.84 -27.84 -0.69
N LEU A 475 12.50 -26.77 0.02
CA LEU A 475 12.57 -26.70 1.48
C LEU A 475 11.32 -27.32 2.10
N GLN A 476 11.53 -28.40 2.87
CA GLN A 476 10.47 -29.03 3.67
C GLN A 476 10.19 -28.22 4.94
N ASP A 477 9.11 -28.53 5.65
CA ASP A 477 8.73 -27.79 6.86
C ASP A 477 9.77 -27.96 7.98
N GLU A 478 10.44 -29.11 8.05
CA GLU A 478 11.57 -29.35 8.94
C GLU A 478 12.75 -28.43 8.62
N ASP A 479 13.07 -28.26 7.32
CA ASP A 479 14.13 -27.33 6.87
C ASP A 479 13.79 -25.90 7.31
N VAL A 480 12.53 -25.50 7.23
CA VAL A 480 12.07 -24.18 7.68
C VAL A 480 12.23 -24.04 9.21
N TRP A 481 11.91 -25.07 9.99
CA TRP A 481 12.12 -25.04 11.44
C TRP A 481 13.59 -24.96 11.83
N HIS A 482 14.48 -25.66 11.12
CA HIS A 482 15.92 -25.51 11.29
C HIS A 482 16.38 -24.07 11.01
N LEU A 483 15.89 -23.46 9.93
CA LEU A 483 16.15 -22.04 9.63
C LEU A 483 15.62 -21.11 10.72
N VAL A 484 14.43 -21.36 11.27
CA VAL A 484 13.85 -20.58 12.37
C VAL A 484 14.76 -20.64 13.61
N ASP A 485 15.20 -21.83 14.01
CA ASP A 485 16.10 -22.02 15.14
C ASP A 485 17.43 -21.30 14.89
N PHE A 486 18.01 -21.43 13.71
CA PHE A 486 19.24 -20.72 13.35
C PHE A 486 19.06 -19.20 13.40
N VAL A 487 18.00 -18.64 12.79
CA VAL A 487 17.77 -17.19 12.75
C VAL A 487 17.49 -16.61 14.13
N LEU A 488 16.74 -17.32 14.99
CA LEU A 488 16.36 -16.82 16.31
C LEU A 488 17.40 -17.08 17.40
N LYS A 489 18.13 -18.20 17.31
CA LYS A 489 18.96 -18.74 18.41
C LYS A 489 20.41 -18.97 18.02
N GLY A 490 20.73 -19.12 16.74
CA GLY A 490 22.11 -19.25 16.26
C GLY A 490 22.71 -17.89 15.90
N LEU A 491 22.16 -17.25 14.87
CA LEU A 491 22.72 -16.08 14.21
C LEU A 491 22.98 -14.88 15.14
N PRO A 492 22.16 -14.55 16.16
CA PRO A 492 22.48 -13.48 17.10
C PRO A 492 23.75 -13.73 17.93
N TYR A 493 24.13 -14.99 18.13
CA TYR A 493 25.28 -15.40 18.95
C TYR A 493 26.45 -15.95 18.14
N ASP A 494 26.29 -16.15 16.83
CA ASP A 494 27.37 -16.58 15.93
C ASP A 494 28.44 -15.48 15.83
N SER A 495 29.72 -15.83 15.76
CA SER A 495 30.78 -14.81 15.78
C SER A 495 30.87 -14.05 14.45
N LEU A 496 30.97 -12.71 14.47
CA LEU A 496 31.15 -11.89 13.27
C LEU A 496 32.54 -12.08 12.63
N SER A 497 33.56 -12.37 13.43
CA SER A 497 34.97 -12.41 13.05
C SER A 497 35.47 -13.80 12.64
N GLN A 498 34.70 -14.84 12.93
CA GLN A 498 34.86 -16.14 12.31
C GLN A 498 33.53 -16.49 11.65
N PRO A 499 33.25 -15.98 10.44
CA PRO A 499 32.44 -16.80 9.56
C PRO A 499 33.23 -18.11 9.54
N SER A 500 32.70 -19.19 10.09
CA SER A 500 33.33 -20.50 9.92
C SER A 500 33.49 -20.62 8.42
N LEU A 501 34.70 -20.36 7.93
CA LEU A 501 34.97 -20.34 6.51
C LEU A 501 34.50 -21.71 6.08
N HIS A 502 33.52 -21.68 5.19
CA HIS A 502 33.23 -22.74 4.28
C HIS A 502 34.58 -23.24 3.77
N GLU A 503 35.12 -24.25 4.45
CA GLU A 503 36.32 -24.92 4.01
C GLU A 503 35.91 -25.49 2.67
N GLN A 504 36.60 -25.03 1.64
CA GLN A 504 36.22 -25.06 0.25
C GLN A 504 36.21 -26.50 -0.30
N GLU A 505 35.34 -27.38 0.18
CA GLU A 505 35.27 -28.75 -0.34
C GLU A 505 34.45 -28.86 -1.65
N ASN A 506 33.81 -27.79 -2.11
CA ASN A 506 33.04 -27.82 -3.37
C ASN A 506 33.69 -27.13 -4.58
N ILE A 507 35.00 -26.80 -4.55
CA ILE A 507 35.71 -26.23 -5.71
C ILE A 507 36.46 -27.28 -6.56
N ARG A 508 36.40 -28.59 -6.27
CA ARG A 508 37.10 -29.60 -7.10
C ARG A 508 36.32 -30.86 -7.41
N LEU A 509 35.15 -30.77 -8.04
CA LEU A 509 34.59 -31.90 -8.81
C LEU A 509 33.77 -31.44 -10.03
N ARG A 510 34.40 -30.67 -10.93
CA ARG A 510 34.07 -30.63 -12.37
C ARG A 510 35.35 -30.36 -13.17
N ASN A 511 36.09 -31.43 -13.43
CA ASN A 511 36.77 -31.62 -14.72
C ASN A 511 35.85 -32.49 -15.57
#